data_AF-A0A6G0XWH3-F1
#
_entry.id   AF-A0A6G0XWH3-F1
#
_cell.length_a   1.000
_cell.length_b   1.000
_cell.length_c   1.000
_cell.angle_alpha   90.00
_cell.angle_beta   90.00
_cell.angle_gamma   90.00
#
_symmetry.space_group_name_H-M   'P 1'
#
loop_
_entity.id
_entity.type
_entity.pdbx_description
1 polymer ?
#
loop_
_entity_poly.entity_id
_entity_poly.type
_entity_poly.pdbx_seq_one_letter_code
_entity_poly.pdbx_strand_id
1 'polypeptide(L)'
;MLQISSTEVRNSVSCVSLLAKKYLSIVATSVPCERLFSEGGTIISKKRNRLSSERLSQLLFLNSYFQSNPNSETLMEKLLEEEN
;
A
#
# COMPACT_ATOMS: atom_id res chain seq x y z
N MET A 1 -46.59 14.09 -3.99
CA MET A 1 -46.64 13.92 -2.52
C MET A 1 -46.73 12.42 -2.26
N LEU A 2 -45.69 11.66 -1.92
CA LEU A 2 -44.34 11.95 -1.43
C LEU A 2 -43.37 11.00 -2.15
N GLN A 3 -42.25 11.53 -2.66
CA GLN A 3 -41.11 10.70 -3.04
C GLN A 3 -40.56 10.04 -1.78
N ILE A 4 -40.30 8.73 -1.85
CA ILE A 4 -39.65 7.99 -0.77
C ILE A 4 -38.17 8.34 -0.81
N SER A 5 -37.82 9.40 -0.09
CA SER A 5 -36.47 9.76 0.32
C SER A 5 -36.01 8.73 1.36
N SER A 6 -35.19 7.75 0.97
CA SER A 6 -34.38 6.89 1.86
C SER A 6 -33.47 6.02 0.99
N THR A 7 -32.27 6.44 0.57
CA THR A 7 -31.05 6.48 1.40
C THR A 7 -31.00 5.48 2.56
N GLU A 8 -31.29 4.19 2.33
CA GLU A 8 -30.98 3.16 3.34
C GLU A 8 -30.43 1.85 2.74
N VAL A 9 -29.83 1.90 1.54
CA VAL A 9 -29.12 0.76 0.94
C VAL A 9 -27.62 0.91 1.17
N ARG A 10 -27.20 1.07 2.44
CA ARG A 10 -25.76 1.24 2.75
C ARG A 10 -25.20 0.45 3.91
N ASN A 11 -25.96 -0.32 4.67
CA ASN A 11 -25.33 -0.96 5.83
C ASN A 11 -25.97 -2.28 6.23
N SER A 12 -25.52 -3.36 5.59
CA SER A 12 -25.38 -4.62 6.31
C SER A 12 -24.07 -5.25 5.87
N VAL A 13 -22.96 -4.70 6.39
CA VAL A 13 -21.71 -5.45 6.46
C VAL A 13 -22.00 -6.59 7.45
N SER A 14 -22.53 -7.69 6.93
CA SER A 14 -22.92 -8.85 7.73
C SER A 14 -21.73 -9.34 8.54
N CYS A 15 -21.98 -9.90 9.72
CA CYS A 15 -20.91 -10.49 10.55
C CYS A 15 -20.06 -11.51 9.77
N VAL A 16 -20.69 -12.25 8.86
CA VAL A 16 -20.04 -13.17 7.94
C VAL A 16 -19.06 -12.45 7.01
N SER A 17 -19.41 -11.29 6.45
CA SER A 17 -18.52 -10.52 5.59
C SER A 17 -17.29 -9.99 6.35
N LEU A 18 -17.46 -9.62 7.62
CA LEU A 18 -16.36 -9.19 8.48
C LEU A 18 -15.40 -10.34 8.80
N LEU A 19 -15.98 -11.52 9.09
CA LEU A 19 -15.24 -12.74 9.38
C LEU A 19 -14.49 -13.25 8.14
N ALA A 20 -15.14 -13.23 6.97
CA ALA A 20 -14.56 -13.58 5.69
C ALA A 20 -13.35 -12.69 5.37
N LYS A 21 -13.47 -11.37 5.53
CA LYS A 21 -12.33 -10.44 5.35
C LYS A 21 -11.18 -10.77 6.29
N LYS A 22 -11.45 -11.08 7.57
CA LYS A 22 -10.39 -11.38 8.53
C LYS A 22 -9.60 -12.65 8.16
N TYR A 23 -10.28 -13.72 7.75
CA TYR A 23 -9.64 -15.01 7.52
C TYR A 23 -9.14 -15.21 6.08
N LEU A 24 -9.84 -14.69 5.07
CA LEU A 24 -9.44 -14.83 3.66
C LEU A 24 -8.31 -13.87 3.26
N SER A 25 -8.06 -12.82 4.04
CA SER A 25 -6.93 -11.90 3.79
C SER A 25 -5.58 -12.47 4.23
N ILE A 26 -5.58 -13.58 4.98
CA ILE A 26 -4.35 -14.22 5.44
C ILE A 26 -3.77 -15.03 4.28
N VAL A 27 -2.56 -14.69 3.86
CA VAL A 27 -1.85 -15.45 2.84
C VAL A 27 -1.30 -16.72 3.47
N ALA A 28 -1.59 -17.89 2.89
CA ALA A 28 -1.17 -19.19 3.43
C ALA A 28 0.33 -19.51 3.24
N THR A 29 1.07 -18.64 2.54
CA THR A 29 2.46 -18.89 2.12
C THR A 29 3.39 -17.75 2.56
N SER A 30 4.68 -18.04 2.68
CA SER A 30 5.74 -17.06 3.00
C SER A 30 6.17 -16.20 1.81
N VAL A 31 5.69 -16.51 0.60
CA VAL A 31 6.00 -15.80 -0.65
C VAL A 31 5.93 -14.27 -0.55
N PRO A 32 4.89 -13.64 0.04
CA PRO A 32 4.88 -12.18 0.20
C PRO A 32 6.03 -11.66 1.07
N CYS A 33 6.41 -12.38 2.13
CA CYS A 33 7.54 -12.02 2.96
C CYS A 33 8.85 -12.13 2.19
N GLU A 34 9.05 -13.22 1.43
CA GLU A 34 10.24 -13.42 0.60
C GLU A 34 10.40 -12.30 -0.44
N ARG A 35 9.30 -11.91 -1.09
CA ARG A 35 9.30 -10.77 -2.02
C ARG A 35 9.69 -9.48 -1.32
N LEU A 36 9.10 -9.20 -0.16
CA LEU A 36 9.40 -8.02 0.66
C LEU A 36 10.87 -7.98 1.08
N PHE A 37 11.45 -9.11 1.47
CA PHE A 37 12.88 -9.20 1.80
C PHE A 37 13.79 -9.07 0.57
N SER A 38 13.38 -9.59 -0.58
CA SER A 38 14.13 -9.42 -1.83
C SER A 38 14.17 -7.95 -2.26
N GLU A 39 13.04 -7.24 -2.15
CA GLU A 39 12.97 -5.80 -2.41
C GLU A 39 13.80 -4.99 -1.39
N GLY A 40 13.68 -5.33 -0.10
CA GLY A 40 14.52 -4.75 0.95
C GLY A 40 16.02 -4.99 0.71
N GLY A 41 16.40 -6.18 0.21
CA GLY A 41 17.76 -6.51 -0.17
C GLY A 41 18.28 -5.69 -1.36
N THR A 42 17.37 -5.25 -2.25
CA THR A 42 17.73 -4.33 -3.35
C THR A 42 17.99 -2.92 -2.83
N ILE A 43 17.21 -2.48 -1.83
CA ILE A 43 17.39 -1.19 -1.16
C ILE A 43 18.70 -1.17 -0.35
N ILE A 44 19.00 -2.23 0.40
CA ILE A 44 20.27 -2.41 1.12
C ILE A 44 21.30 -3.01 0.17
N SER A 45 21.85 -2.15 -0.69
CA SER A 45 23.00 -2.54 -1.51
C SER A 45 24.31 -2.50 -0.69
N LYS A 46 25.35 -3.22 -1.15
CA LYS A 46 26.70 -3.19 -0.53
C LYS A 46 27.27 -1.77 -0.36
N LYS A 47 26.85 -0.83 -1.21
CA LYS A 47 27.25 0.59 -1.17
C LYS A 47 26.37 1.46 -0.25
N ARG A 48 25.17 1.00 0.11
CA ARG A 48 24.16 1.72 0.93
C ARG A 48 23.75 0.88 2.15
N ASN A 49 24.72 0.41 2.93
CA ASN A 49 24.50 -0.49 4.07
C ASN A 49 24.40 0.22 5.44
N ARG A 50 24.66 1.54 5.52
CA ARG A 50 24.52 2.34 6.77
C ARG A 50 23.11 2.91 6.92
N LEU A 51 22.09 2.06 6.77
CA LEU A 51 20.70 2.43 7.00
C LEU A 51 20.24 1.82 8.33
N SER A 52 19.52 2.60 9.15
CA SER A 52 18.81 2.03 10.31
C SER A 52 17.62 1.20 9.83
N SER A 53 17.21 0.23 10.64
CA SER A 53 16.03 -0.60 10.35
C SER A 53 14.77 0.23 10.15
N GLU A 54 14.60 1.30 10.93
CA GLU A 54 13.47 2.23 10.81
C GLU A 54 13.46 2.95 9.46
N ARG A 55 14.61 3.44 9.00
CA ARG A 55 14.72 4.16 7.73
C ARG A 55 14.56 3.23 6.53
N LEU A 56 14.98 1.97 6.67
CA LEU A 56 14.69 0.93 5.68
C LEU A 56 13.17 0.72 5.55
N SER A 57 12.46 0.55 6.67
CA SER A 57 11.01 0.35 6.68
C SER A 57 10.27 1.53 6.04
N GLN A 58 10.69 2.76 6.32
CA GLN A 58 10.14 3.97 5.68
C GLN A 58 10.36 3.97 4.17
N LEU A 59 11.56 3.62 3.71
CA LEU A 59 11.88 3.57 2.29
C LEU A 59 11.12 2.47 1.55
N LEU A 60 10.95 1.30 2.20
CA LEU A 60 10.16 0.20 1.66
C LEU A 60 8.68 0.55 1.55
N PHE A 61 8.13 1.22 2.57
CA PHE A 61 6.77 1.77 2.53
C PHE A 61 6.60 2.76 1.37
N LEU A 62 7.53 3.70 1.25
CA LEU A 62 7.50 4.71 0.20
C LEU A 62 7.56 4.07 -1.20
N ASN A 63 8.44 3.08 -1.39
CA ASN A 63 8.54 2.29 -2.62
C ASN A 63 7.20 1.60 -2.96
N SER A 64 6.57 0.94 -1.97
CA SER A 64 5.26 0.31 -2.17
C SER A 64 4.17 1.32 -2.50
N TYR A 65 4.21 2.51 -1.90
CA TYR A 65 3.22 3.57 -2.14
C TYR A 65 3.26 4.06 -3.59
N PHE A 66 4.46 4.39 -4.09
CA PHE A 66 4.64 4.85 -5.48
C PHE A 66 4.21 3.79 -6.50
N GLN A 67 4.55 2.52 -6.27
CA GLN A 67 4.10 1.41 -7.13
C GLN A 67 2.57 1.25 -7.15
N SER A 68 1.90 1.49 -6.03
CA SER A 68 0.44 1.37 -5.92
C SER A 68 -0.32 2.55 -6.52
N ASN A 69 0.33 3.70 -6.69
CA ASN A 69 -0.32 4.94 -7.05
C ASN A 69 0.40 5.60 -8.24
N PRO A 70 0.14 5.18 -9.48
CA PRO A 70 0.87 5.65 -10.67
C PRO A 70 0.74 7.16 -10.92
N ASN A 71 -0.31 7.80 -10.38
CA ASN A 71 -0.48 9.25 -10.45
C ASN A 71 0.60 10.02 -9.67
N SER A 72 1.30 9.37 -8.74
CA SER A 72 2.36 10.02 -7.96
C SER A 72 3.67 10.17 -8.73
N GLU A 73 3.96 9.33 -9.73
CA GLU A 73 5.10 9.52 -10.65
C GLU A 73 4.96 10.85 -11.42
N THR A 74 3.73 11.17 -11.87
CA THR A 74 3.45 12.45 -12.53
C THR A 74 3.64 13.67 -11.62
N LEU A 75 3.58 13.51 -10.29
CA LEU A 75 3.89 14.60 -9.35
C LEU A 75 5.40 14.79 -9.18
N MET A 76 6.18 13.70 -9.21
CA MET A 76 7.64 13.80 -9.14
C MET A 76 8.22 14.42 -10.41
N GLU A 77 7.69 14.06 -11.58
CA GLU A 77 8.02 14.74 -12.85
C GLU A 77 7.63 16.22 -12.80
N LYS A 78 6.43 16.55 -12.32
CA LYS A 78 6.01 17.96 -12.18
C LYS A 78 6.86 18.76 -11.19
N LEU A 79 7.31 18.15 -10.09
CA LEU A 79 8.19 18.81 -9.11
C LEU A 79 9.60 19.03 -9.66
N LEU A 80 10.08 18.16 -10.56
CA LEU A 80 11.36 18.33 -11.24
C LEU A 80 11.28 19.37 -12.38
N GLU A 81 10.11 19.55 -12.98
CA GLU A 81 9.87 20.59 -14.00
C GLU A 81 9.61 21.99 -13.40
N GLU A 82 9.08 22.09 -12.18
CA GLU A 82 8.88 23.40 -11.49
C GLU A 82 10.18 24.04 -10.96
N GLU A 83 11.31 23.32 -10.94
CA GLU A 83 12.61 23.84 -10.48
C GLU A 83 13.49 24.40 -11.62
N ASN A 84 12.98 24.49 -12.86
CA ASN A 84 13.69 25.04 -14.03
C ASN A 84 12.89 26.17 -14.71
#